data_AF-A0A931S6C2-F1
#
_entry.id   AF-A0A931S6C2-F1
#
_cell.length_a   1.000
_cell.length_b   1.000
_cell.length_c   1.000
_cell.angle_alpha   90.00
_cell.angle_beta   90.00
_cell.angle_gamma   90.00
#
_symmetry.space_group_name_H-M   'P 1'
#
loop_
_entity.id
_entity.type
_entity.pdbx_description
1 polymer ?
#
loop_
_entity_poly.entity_id
_entity_poly.type
_entity_poly.pdbx_seq_one_letter_code
_entity_poly.pdbx_strand_id
1 'polypeptide(L)'
;MAEKRLSVSEARKQFSRLIAGVSRGGSRVMITQHGRERATLIGTQEYQELSRKARAFERTGRKTMRFKLEGSLELCCSPEELMEEMRKIRAMWTESIHRSSAELARELARE
;
A
#
# COMPACT_ATOMS: atom_id res chain seq x y z
N MET A 1 -4.42 11.67 -8.90
CA MET A 1 -5.38 11.20 -9.92
C MET A 1 -6.77 11.63 -9.48
N ALA A 2 -7.47 12.46 -10.25
CA ALA A 2 -8.79 12.97 -9.86
C ALA A 2 -9.86 11.87 -10.07
N GLU A 3 -10.41 11.37 -8.97
CA GLU A 3 -11.49 10.39 -8.98
C GLU A 3 -12.82 11.10 -9.27
N LYS A 4 -13.46 10.75 -10.37
CA LYS A 4 -14.71 11.39 -10.79
C LYS A 4 -15.87 10.79 -10.00
N ARG A 5 -16.57 11.61 -9.20
CA ARG A 5 -17.73 11.18 -8.40
C ARG A 5 -19.01 11.49 -9.13
N LEU A 6 -19.89 10.50 -9.30
CA LEU A 6 -21.19 10.65 -9.95
C LEU A 6 -22.27 9.95 -9.11
N SER A 7 -23.45 10.53 -9.04
CA SER A 7 -24.63 9.82 -8.54
C SER A 7 -25.03 8.69 -9.50
N VAL A 8 -25.76 7.69 -9.00
CA VAL A 8 -26.34 6.61 -9.82
C VAL A 8 -27.16 7.17 -10.99
N SER A 9 -27.91 8.25 -10.78
CA SER A 9 -28.73 8.90 -11.82
C SER A 9 -27.87 9.50 -12.94
N GLU A 10 -26.76 10.15 -12.60
CA GLU A 10 -25.82 10.72 -13.58
C GLU A 10 -25.04 9.63 -14.31
N ALA A 11 -24.61 8.59 -13.59
CA ALA A 11 -23.92 7.44 -14.16
C ALA A 11 -24.80 6.73 -15.21
N ARG A 12 -26.10 6.59 -14.95
CA ARG A 12 -27.06 6.01 -15.92
C ARG A 12 -27.19 6.86 -17.18
N LYS A 13 -27.29 8.19 -17.06
CA LYS A 13 -27.43 9.10 -18.21
C LYS A 13 -26.22 9.05 -19.16
N GLN A 14 -25.04 8.76 -18.64
CA GLN A 14 -23.79 8.79 -19.41
C GLN A 14 -23.11 7.42 -19.51
N PHE A 15 -23.84 6.33 -19.26
CA PHE A 15 -23.26 5.01 -19.01
C PHE A 15 -22.31 4.54 -20.12
N SER A 16 -22.74 4.60 -21.39
CA SER A 16 -21.92 4.19 -22.53
C SER A 16 -20.64 5.02 -22.67
N ARG A 17 -20.71 6.33 -22.40
CA ARG A 17 -19.55 7.23 -22.42
C ARG A 17 -18.58 6.91 -21.29
N LEU A 18 -19.09 6.60 -20.10
CA LEU A 18 -18.27 6.21 -18.96
C LEU A 18 -17.55 4.89 -19.22
N ILE A 19 -18.24 3.89 -19.76
CA ILE A 19 -17.61 2.61 -20.16
C ILE A 19 -16.52 2.85 -21.19
N ALA A 20 -16.81 3.60 -22.27
CA ALA A 20 -15.82 3.87 -23.31
C ALA A 20 -14.62 4.69 -22.81
N GLY A 21 -14.82 5.55 -21.80
CA GLY A 21 -13.74 6.29 -21.15
C GLY A 21 -12.85 5.35 -20.34
N VAL A 22 -13.45 4.56 -19.46
CA VAL A 22 -12.76 3.65 -18.55
C VAL A 22 -12.07 2.50 -19.30
N SER A 23 -12.69 1.97 -20.36
CA SER A 23 -12.10 0.93 -21.21
C SER A 23 -10.84 1.37 -21.96
N ARG A 24 -10.67 2.68 -22.21
CA ARG A 24 -9.49 3.24 -22.89
C ARG A 24 -8.39 3.68 -21.90
N GLY A 25 -8.49 3.28 -20.64
CA GLY A 25 -7.56 3.69 -19.59
C GLY A 25 -7.87 5.08 -18.99
N GLY A 26 -9.08 5.59 -19.21
CA GLY A 26 -9.56 6.80 -18.53
C GLY A 26 -9.71 6.60 -17.01
N SER A 27 -9.82 7.71 -16.29
CA SER A 27 -9.91 7.72 -14.81
C SER A 27 -11.07 6.89 -14.25
N ARG A 28 -10.84 6.31 -13.08
CA ARG A 28 -11.86 5.64 -12.26
C ARG A 28 -13.05 6.55 -11.97
N VAL A 29 -14.24 5.96 -11.92
CA VAL A 29 -15.48 6.68 -11.64
C VAL A 29 -16.15 6.08 -10.43
N MET A 30 -16.31 6.87 -9.37
CA MET A 30 -17.02 6.47 -8.18
C MET A 30 -18.50 6.79 -8.31
N ILE A 31 -19.33 5.77 -8.15
CA ILE A 31 -20.79 5.84 -8.20
C ILE A 31 -21.34 5.91 -6.78
N THR A 32 -22.08 6.98 -6.51
CA THR A 32 -22.72 7.24 -5.22
C THR A 32 -24.23 7.14 -5.30
N GLN A 33 -24.88 6.77 -4.19
CA GLN A 33 -26.33 6.77 -4.05
C GLN A 33 -26.68 7.48 -2.73
N HIS A 34 -27.54 8.50 -2.80
CA HIS A 34 -27.86 9.36 -1.66
C HIS A 34 -26.60 9.91 -0.95
N GLY A 35 -25.60 10.34 -1.73
CA GLY A 35 -24.33 10.87 -1.23
C GLY A 35 -23.35 9.83 -0.67
N ARG A 36 -23.74 8.55 -0.58
CA ARG A 36 -22.88 7.47 -0.08
C ARG A 36 -22.25 6.69 -1.23
N GLU A 37 -20.99 6.35 -1.08
CA GLU A 37 -20.24 5.51 -2.02
C GLU A 37 -20.87 4.11 -2.11
N ARG A 38 -21.11 3.63 -3.34
CA ARG A 38 -21.76 2.33 -3.57
C ARG A 38 -20.98 1.41 -4.49
N ALA A 39 -20.35 1.97 -5.51
CA ALA A 39 -19.56 1.21 -6.46
C ALA A 39 -18.50 2.08 -7.12
N THR A 40 -17.47 1.44 -7.68
CA THR A 40 -16.46 2.11 -8.50
C THR A 40 -16.36 1.40 -9.84
N LEU A 41 -16.49 2.17 -10.92
CA LEU A 41 -16.28 1.70 -12.28
C LEU A 41 -14.80 1.88 -12.63
N ILE A 42 -14.16 0.79 -13.02
CA ILE A 42 -12.74 0.70 -13.39
C ILE A 42 -12.55 -0.15 -14.65
N GLY A 43 -11.40 -0.01 -15.31
CA GLY A 43 -11.10 -0.74 -16.53
C GLY A 43 -10.82 -2.21 -16.24
N THR A 44 -11.11 -3.10 -17.20
CA THR A 44 -10.90 -4.54 -17.03
C THR A 44 -9.42 -4.88 -16.77
N GLN A 45 -8.50 -4.23 -17.49
CA GLN A 45 -7.06 -4.44 -17.30
C GLN A 45 -6.61 -3.98 -15.91
N GLU A 46 -7.06 -2.80 -15.47
CA GLU A 46 -6.80 -2.28 -14.13
C GLU A 46 -7.35 -3.22 -13.04
N TYR A 47 -8.56 -3.74 -13.22
CA TYR A 47 -9.14 -4.74 -12.32
C TYR A 47 -8.30 -6.01 -12.25
N GLN A 48 -7.80 -6.51 -13.39
CA GLN A 48 -6.95 -7.71 -13.43
C GLN A 48 -5.60 -7.47 -12.73
N GLU A 49 -5.00 -6.29 -12.90
CA GLU A 49 -3.78 -5.91 -12.18
C GLU A 49 -3.99 -5.83 -10.68
N LEU A 50 -5.05 -5.12 -10.23
CA LEU A 50 -5.41 -5.03 -8.81
C LEU A 50 -5.71 -6.41 -8.23
N SER A 51 -6.42 -7.27 -8.97
CA SER A 51 -6.73 -8.63 -8.54
C SER A 51 -5.47 -9.50 -8.43
N ARG A 52 -4.51 -9.38 -9.36
CA ARG A 52 -3.21 -10.06 -9.27
C ARG A 52 -2.42 -9.59 -8.06
N LYS A 53 -2.36 -8.28 -7.82
CA LYS A 53 -1.67 -7.69 -6.65
C LYS A 53 -2.31 -8.15 -5.34
N ALA A 54 -3.64 -8.13 -5.25
CA ALA A 54 -4.37 -8.62 -4.08
C ALA A 54 -4.09 -10.10 -3.80
N ARG A 55 -4.15 -10.97 -4.82
CA ARG A 55 -3.82 -12.40 -4.68
C ARG A 55 -2.37 -12.62 -4.28
N ALA A 56 -1.43 -11.84 -4.82
CA ALA A 56 -0.03 -11.92 -4.42
C ALA A 56 0.14 -11.51 -2.96
N PHE A 57 -0.53 -10.43 -2.53
CA PHE A 57 -0.55 -9.97 -1.15
C PHE A 57 -1.19 -10.99 -0.19
N GLU A 58 -2.28 -11.66 -0.56
CA GLU A 58 -2.87 -12.72 0.27
C GLU A 58 -1.93 -13.92 0.41
N ARG A 59 -1.22 -14.28 -0.66
CA ARG A 59 -0.21 -15.36 -0.65
C ARG A 59 0.99 -15.02 0.22
N THR A 60 1.44 -13.77 0.23
CA THR A 60 2.53 -13.31 1.11
C THR A 60 2.06 -13.08 2.54
N GLY A 61 0.90 -12.48 2.74
CA GLY A 61 0.28 -12.24 4.05
C GLY A 61 -0.03 -13.53 4.83
N ARG A 62 -0.37 -14.63 4.14
CA ARG A 62 -0.45 -15.97 4.76
C ARG A 62 0.89 -16.50 5.26
N LYS A 63 2.03 -16.02 4.74
CA LYS A 63 3.37 -16.34 5.26
C LYS A 63 3.79 -15.40 6.39
N THR A 64 3.35 -14.13 6.39
CA THR A 64 3.75 -13.15 7.40
C THR A 64 2.95 -13.22 8.71
N MET A 65 1.80 -13.91 8.75
CA MET A 65 1.01 -14.08 9.97
C MET A 65 0.79 -15.57 10.31
N ARG A 66 1.81 -16.22 10.89
CA ARG A 66 1.64 -17.52 11.59
C ARG A 66 2.45 -17.69 12.86
N PHE A 67 2.99 -16.61 13.41
CA PHE A 67 3.58 -16.65 14.74
C PHE A 67 2.93 -15.56 15.57
N LYS A 68 1.98 -15.95 16.41
CA LYS A 68 1.55 -15.12 17.53
C LYS A 68 2.61 -15.36 18.61
N LEU A 69 3.57 -14.46 18.71
CA LEU A 69 4.58 -14.50 19.78
C LEU A 69 3.87 -14.08 21.06
N GLU A 70 3.42 -15.05 21.84
CA GLU A 70 2.90 -14.83 23.19
C GLU A 70 4.01 -15.21 24.18
N GLY A 71 4.43 -14.25 24.99
CA GLY A 71 5.49 -14.41 25.97
C GLY A 71 5.64 -13.18 26.85
N SER A 72 6.32 -13.33 27.98
CA SER A 72 6.77 -12.23 28.82
C SER A 72 8.20 -11.85 28.44
N LEU A 73 8.46 -10.54 28.36
CA LEU A 73 9.81 -10.02 28.25
C LEU A 73 10.20 -9.50 29.62
N GLU A 74 11.21 -10.12 30.24
CA GLU A 74 11.84 -9.59 31.44
C GLU A 74 13.15 -8.93 31.04
N LEU A 75 13.27 -7.64 31.36
CA LEU A 75 14.51 -6.90 31.20
C LEU A 75 15.41 -7.21 32.40
N CYS A 76 16.40 -8.06 32.19
CA CYS A 76 17.37 -8.46 33.22
C CYS A 76 18.57 -7.50 33.36
N CYS A 77 18.51 -6.33 32.74
CA CYS A 77 19.59 -5.33 32.76
C CYS A 77 19.20 -4.13 33.62
N SER A 78 20.20 -3.39 34.10
CA SER A 78 19.93 -2.09 34.75
C SER A 78 19.35 -1.09 33.72
N PRO A 79 18.61 -0.06 34.18
CA PRO A 79 18.11 0.99 33.30
C PRO A 79 19.21 1.67 32.47
N GLU A 80 20.40 1.83 33.03
CA GLU A 80 21.55 2.45 32.38
C GLU A 80 22.10 1.55 31.26
N GLU A 81 22.23 0.24 31.52
CA GLU A 81 22.65 -0.75 30.53
C GLU A 81 21.65 -0.83 29.37
N LEU A 82 20.34 -0.76 29.67
CA LEU A 82 19.30 -0.75 28.64
C LEU A 82 19.43 0.47 27.72
N MET A 83 19.64 1.65 28.29
CA MET A 83 19.80 2.88 27.52
C MET A 83 21.04 2.83 26.61
N GLU A 84 22.15 2.27 27.09
CA GLU A 84 23.36 2.12 26.32
C GLU A 84 23.19 1.12 25.16
N GLU A 85 22.54 -0.01 25.41
CA GLU A 85 22.24 -0.99 24.36
C GLU A 85 21.25 -0.43 23.33
N MET A 86 20.22 0.31 23.76
CA MET A 86 19.33 1.02 22.83
C MET A 86 20.08 2.03 21.97
N ARG A 87 21.11 2.71 22.52
CA ARG A 87 21.95 3.65 21.78
C ARG A 87 22.77 2.94 20.71
N LYS A 88 23.40 1.82 21.05
CA LYS A 88 24.16 0.98 20.09
C LYS A 88 23.27 0.45 18.97
N ILE A 89 22.08 -0.06 19.31
CA ILE A 89 21.10 -0.53 18.33
C ILE A 89 20.74 0.64 17.39
N ARG A 90 20.35 1.80 17.91
CA ARG A 90 20.00 2.96 17.08
C ARG A 90 21.14 3.38 16.15
N ALA A 91 22.38 3.40 16.63
CA ALA A 91 23.55 3.72 15.82
C ALA A 91 23.73 2.71 14.67
N MET A 92 23.68 1.41 14.97
CA MET A 92 23.79 0.33 13.97
C MET A 92 22.71 0.42 12.89
N TRP A 93 21.45 0.66 13.28
CA TRP A 93 20.35 0.81 12.33
C TRP A 93 20.49 2.07 11.47
N THR A 94 20.92 3.18 12.06
CA THR A 94 21.16 4.44 11.34
C THR A 94 22.28 4.25 10.31
N GLU A 95 23.37 3.59 10.68
CA GLU A 95 24.47 3.27 9.76
C GLU A 95 24.02 2.35 8.61
N SER A 96 23.22 1.33 8.91
CA SER A 96 22.65 0.42 7.91
C SER A 96 21.76 1.16 6.89
N ILE A 97 20.90 2.08 7.37
CA ILE A 97 20.03 2.90 6.51
C ILE A 97 20.86 3.83 5.62
N HIS A 98 21.88 4.49 6.17
CA HIS A 98 22.75 5.35 5.38
C HIS A 98 23.53 4.57 4.32
N ARG A 99 24.03 3.38 4.66
CA ARG A 99 24.74 2.50 3.72
C ARG A 99 23.83 2.05 2.57
N SER A 100 22.63 1.57 2.88
CA SER A 100 21.65 1.17 1.86
C SER A 100 21.21 2.34 0.98
N SER A 101 21.01 3.52 1.56
CA SER A 101 20.70 4.75 0.80
C SER A 101 21.84 5.17 -0.14
N ALA A 102 23.09 5.10 0.32
CA ALA A 102 24.27 5.42 -0.50
C ALA A 102 24.55 4.36 -1.59
N GLU A 103 24.19 3.10 -1.36
CA GLU A 103 24.20 2.07 -2.40
C GLU A 103 23.13 2.34 -3.47
N LEU A 104 21.90 2.62 -3.06
CA LEU A 104 20.80 2.96 -3.97
C LEU A 104 21.12 4.21 -4.81
N ALA A 105 21.70 5.25 -4.21
CA ALA A 105 22.10 6.46 -4.92
C ALA A 105 23.20 6.19 -5.98
N ARG A 106 24.11 5.24 -5.70
CA ARG A 106 25.16 4.83 -6.66
C ARG A 106 24.61 4.00 -7.80
N GLU A 107 23.58 3.19 -7.56
CA GLU A 107 22.88 2.44 -8.61
C GLU A 107 22.12 3.37 -9.55
N LEU A 108 21.35 4.32 -9.00
CA LEU A 108 20.60 5.32 -9.78
C LEU A 108 21.49 6.25 -10.62
N ALA A 109 22.75 6.47 -10.21
CA ALA A 109 23.71 7.29 -10.96
C ALA A 109 24.43 6.52 -12.10
N ARG A 110 24.23 5.20 -12.19
CA ARG A 110 24.80 4.33 -13.24
C ARG A 110 23.80 3.98 -14.34
N GLU A 111 22.52 4.27 -14.14
CA GLU A 111 21.46 4.22 -15.17
C GLU A 111 21.38 5.55 -15.93
#